data_AF-A0A8T5LJW5-F1
#
_entry.id   AF-A0A8T5LJW5-F1
#
_cell.length_a   1.000
_cell.length_b   1.000
_cell.length_c   1.000
_cell.angle_alpha   90.00
_cell.angle_beta   90.00
_cell.angle_gamma   90.00
#
_symmetry.space_group_name_H-M   'P 1'
#
loop_
_entity.id
_entity.type
_entity.pdbx_description
1 polymer ?
#
loop_
_entity_poly.entity_id
_entity_poly.type
_entity_poly.pdbx_seq_one_letter_code
_entity_poly.pdbx_strand_id
1 'polypeptide(L)' 'MFKVAPLHSSLMLVSMFGFIISAFFINHPVFKSWAWSFLIVFVIMFIATMISMTKAPIEGESLEMLAIHKKGHYKKKK' A
#
# COMPACT_ATOMS: atom_id res chain seq x y z
N MET A 1 -20.99 5.11 -4.66
CA MET A 1 -19.61 5.25 -5.16
C MET A 1 -18.68 4.81 -4.03
N PHE A 2 -18.06 3.63 -4.13
CA PHE A 2 -17.19 3.12 -3.07
C PHE A 2 -15.85 3.85 -3.15
N LYS A 3 -15.56 4.66 -2.13
CA LYS A 3 -14.28 5.33 -1.97
C LYS A 3 -13.23 4.25 -1.67
N VAL A 4 -12.55 3.77 -2.69
CA VAL A 4 -11.45 2.83 -2.52
C VAL A 4 -10.28 3.64 -1.95
N ALA A 5 -10.13 3.61 -0.63
CA ALA A 5 -8.98 4.23 0.02
C ALA A 5 -7.71 3.57 -0.52
N PRO A 6 -6.71 4.36 -0.99
CA PRO A 6 -5.47 3.79 -1.47
C PRO A 6 -4.90 2.84 -0.42
N LEU A 7 -4.60 1.62 -0.85
CA LEU A 7 -4.30 0.50 0.02
C LEU A 7 -3.19 0.91 1.00
N HIS A 8 -3.52 0.84 2.29
CA HIS A 8 -2.82 1.51 3.37
C HIS A 8 -1.33 1.11 3.39
N SER A 9 -0.41 2.08 3.23
CA SER A 9 1.05 1.84 3.26
C SER A 9 1.53 1.13 4.52
N SER A 10 0.74 1.13 5.60
CA SER A 10 1.02 0.35 6.80
C SER A 10 1.10 -1.16 6.53
N LEU A 11 0.33 -1.70 5.59
CA LEU A 11 0.36 -3.14 5.26
C LEU A 11 1.70 -3.53 4.64
N MET A 12 2.27 -2.67 3.81
CA MET A 12 3.61 -2.84 3.25
C MET A 12 4.67 -2.74 4.35
N LEU A 13 4.49 -1.85 5.32
CA LEU A 13 5.38 -1.76 6.48
C LEU A 13 5.33 -3.04 7.33
N VAL A 14 4.12 -3.55 7.60
CA VAL A 14 3.90 -4.78 8.36
C VAL A 14 4.53 -5.99 7.68
N SER A 15 4.45 -6.11 6.35
CA SER A 15 5.13 -7.20 5.63
C SER A 15 6.65 -7.08 5.70
N MET A 16 7.20 -5.86 5.65
CA MET A 16 8.63 -5.62 5.79
C MET A 16 9.16 -5.96 7.18
N PHE A 17 8.48 -5.50 8.24
CA PHE A 17 8.84 -5.85 9.62
C PHE A 17 8.65 -7.34 9.91
N GLY A 18 7.55 -7.94 9.45
CA GLY A 18 7.30 -9.37 9.59
C GLY A 18 8.38 -10.23 8.93
N PHE A 19 8.85 -9.84 7.75
CA PHE A 19 9.94 -10.53 7.06
C PHE A 19 11.26 -10.45 7.84
N ILE A 20 11.62 -9.27 8.36
CA ILE A 20 12.85 -9.07 9.17
C ILE A 20 12.79 -9.88 10.47
N ILE A 21 11.64 -9.85 11.17
CA ILE A 21 11.43 -10.60 12.41
C ILE A 21 11.51 -12.11 12.15
N SER A 22 10.87 -12.61 11.10
CA SER A 22 10.96 -14.02 10.70
C SER A 22 12.38 -14.44 10.35
N ALA A 23 13.14 -13.60 9.64
CA ALA A 23 14.54 -13.88 9.30
C ALA A 23 15.42 -13.97 10.56
N PHE A 24 15.19 -13.11 11.56
CA PHE A 24 15.92 -13.15 12.82
C PHE A 24 15.58 -14.41 13.64
N PHE A 25 14.30 -14.80 13.68
CA PHE A 25 13.84 -15.97 14.43
C PHE A 25 14.27 -17.30 13.83
N ILE A 26 14.64 -17.36 12.54
CA ILE A 26 15.07 -18.60 11.88
C ILE A 26 16.39 -19.17 12.44
N ASN A 27 17.22 -18.31 13.06
CA ASN A 27 18.47 -18.71 13.71
C ASN A 27 18.26 -19.34 15.09
N HIS A 28 17.07 -19.22 15.68
CA HIS A 28 16.77 -19.90 16.94
C HIS A 28 16.26 -21.33 16.69
N PRO A 29 16.94 -22.37 17.22
CA PRO A 29 16.61 -23.77 16.95
C PRO A 29 15.22 -24.18 17.46
N VAL A 30 14.69 -23.49 18.47
CA VAL A 30 13.38 -23.78 19.08
C VAL A 30 12.21 -23.35 18.18
N PHE A 31 12.40 -22.31 17.37
CA PHE A 31 11.30 -21.68 16.61
C PHE A 31 11.44 -21.81 15.11
N LYS A 32 12.35 -22.69 14.64
CA LYS A 32 12.73 -22.78 13.23
C LYS A 32 11.55 -23.12 12.31
N SER A 33 10.65 -24.00 12.72
CA SER A 33 9.44 -24.37 11.97
C SER A 33 8.45 -23.20 11.87
N TRP A 34 8.17 -22.53 12.98
CA TRP A 34 7.28 -21.36 13.04
C TRP A 34 7.82 -20.18 12.25
N ALA A 35 9.13 -19.89 12.37
CA ALA A 35 9.79 -18.82 11.63
C ALA A 35 9.67 -19.03 10.12
N TRP A 36 9.83 -20.27 9.64
CA TRP A 36 9.63 -20.63 8.23
C TRP A 36 8.20 -20.36 7.79
N SER A 37 7.20 -20.87 8.53
CA SER A 37 5.78 -20.65 8.18
C SER A 37 5.43 -19.16 8.08
N PHE A 38 5.87 -18.35 9.06
CA PHE A 38 5.64 -16.91 9.03
C PHE A 38 6.36 -16.22 7.87
N LEU A 39 7.58 -16.65 7.54
CA LEU A 39 8.33 -16.10 6.40
C LEU A 39 7.55 -16.25 5.10
N ILE A 40 6.96 -17.42 4.84
CA ILE A 40 6.13 -17.67 3.64
C ILE A 40 4.94 -16.71 3.60
N VAL A 41 4.22 -16.58 4.72
CA VAL A 41 3.05 -15.71 4.81
C VAL A 41 3.43 -14.26 4.53
N PHE A 42 4.51 -13.76 5.13
CA PHE A 42 4.97 -12.39 4.92
C PHE A 42 5.47 -12.14 3.49
N VAL A 43 6.10 -13.13 2.85
CA VAL A 43 6.49 -13.04 1.43
C VAL A 43 5.28 -12.95 0.52
N ILE A 44 4.27 -13.81 0.71
CA ILE A 44 3.04 -13.77 -0.09
C ILE A 44 2.31 -12.44 0.13
N MET A 45 2.26 -11.97 1.37
CA MET A 45 1.65 -10.68 1.71
C MET A 45 2.41 -9.51 1.08
N PHE A 46 3.74 -9.56 1.06
CA PHE A 46 4.57 -8.56 0.39
C PHE A 46 4.28 -8.49 -1.11
N ILE A 47 4.23 -9.64 -1.78
CA ILE A 47 3.89 -9.73 -3.21
C ILE A 47 2.47 -9.20 -3.48
N ALA A 48 1.50 -9.58 -2.65
CA ALA A 48 0.12 -9.09 -2.76
C ALA A 48 0.03 -7.56 -2.62
N THR A 49 0.76 -6.98 -1.66
CA THR A 49 0.81 -5.52 -1.47
C THR A 49 1.45 -4.80 -2.65
N MET A 50 2.54 -5.35 -3.21
CA MET A 50 3.17 -4.79 -4.40
C MET A 50 2.21 -4.77 -5.58
N ILE A 51 1.52 -5.88 -5.85
CA ILE A 51 0.54 -5.96 -6.95
C ILE A 51 -0.60 -4.97 -6.73
N SER A 52 -1.10 -4.82 -5.51
CA SER A 52 -2.19 -3.90 -5.22
C SER A 52 -1.81 -2.43 -5.35
N MET A 53 -0.56 -2.05 -5.06
CA MET A 53 -0.09 -0.69 -5.27
C MET A 53 0.16 -0.40 -6.76
N THR A 54 0.67 -1.38 -7.51
CA THR A 54 0.90 -1.23 -8.96
C THR A 54 -0.40 -1.15 -9.76
N LYS A 55 -1.49 -1.78 -9.29
CA LYS A 55 -2.82 -1.67 -9.90
C LYS A 55 -3.65 -0.49 -9.37
N ALA A 56 -3.06 0.40 -8.57
CA ALA A 56 -3.74 1.63 -8.19
C ALA A 56 -4.15 2.40 -9.47
N PRO A 57 -5.40 2.89 -9.57
CA PRO A 57 -5.90 3.50 -10.78
C PRO A 57 -5.08 4.76 -11.09
N ILE A 58 -4.20 4.65 -12.08
CA ILE A 58 -3.50 5.79 -12.69
C ILE A 58 -4.42 6.48 -13.72
N GLU A 59 -5.57 5.88 -14.03
CA GLU A 59 -6.48 6.36 -15.06
C GLU A 59 -7.75 6.94 -14.44
N GLY A 60 -7.87 8.27 -14.47
CA GLY A 60 -9.16 8.95 -14.58
C GLY A 60 -9.59 9.83 -13.40
N GLU A 61 -9.56 9.34 -12.15
CA GLU A 61 -10.23 10.07 -11.05
C GLU A 61 -9.43 11.25 -10.49
N SER A 62 -8.09 11.19 -10.50
CA SER A 62 -7.24 12.23 -9.92
C SER A 62 -7.21 13.50 -10.78
N LEU A 63 -7.26 13.36 -12.11
CA LEU A 63 -7.25 14.49 -13.04
C LEU A 63 -8.59 15.21 -13.08
N GLU A 64 -9.72 14.51 -12.95
CA GLU A 64 -11.04 15.17 -12.89
C GLU A 64 -11.24 15.96 -11.60
N MET A 65 -10.73 15.49 -10.45
CA MET A 65 -10.82 16.23 -9.19
C MET A 65 -9.89 17.47 -9.16
N LEU A 66 -8.75 17.43 -9.86
CA LEU A 66 -7.82 18.56 -10.02
C LEU A 66 -8.28 19.56 -11.11
N ALA A 67 -9.08 19.14 -12.09
CA ALA A 67 -9.57 19.99 -13.17
C ALA A 67 -10.71 20.94 -12.77
N ILE A 68 -11.36 20.74 -11.61
CA ILE A 68 -12.50 21.58 -11.17
C ILE A 68 -12.06 22.90 -10.50
N HIS A 69 -10.78 23.10 -10.18
CA HIS A 69 -10.31 24.34 -9.54
C HIS A 69 -9.71 25.37 -10.51
N LYS A 70 -10.48 25.83 -11.49
CA LYS A 70 -10.23 27.14 -12.13
C LYS A 70 -11.49 27.79 -12.71
N LYS A 71 -12.45 28.14 -11.86
CA LYS A 71 -13.39 29.24 -12.17
C LYS A 71 -12.93 30.50 -11.44
N GLY A 72 -12.01 31.22 -12.08
CA GLY A 72 -11.65 32.57 -11.67
C GLY A 72 -12.88 33.47 -11.81
N HIS A 73 -13.42 33.91 -10.67
CA HIS A 73 -14.35 35.01 -10.58
C HIS A 73 -13.65 36.31 -11.02
N TYR A 74 -13.67 36.62 -12.31
CA TYR A 74 -13.30 37.96 -12.78
C TYR A 74 -14.54 38.87 -12.77
N LYS A 75 -14.74 39.60 -11.67
CA LYS A 75 -15.59 40.81 -11.67
C LYS A 75 -14.71 42.01 -12.02
N LYS A 76 -15.01 42.71 -13.12
CA LYS A 76 -14.70 44.13 -13.31
C LYS A 76 -15.74 44.70 -14.29
N LYS A 77 -16.82 45.27 -13.74
CA LYS A 77 -17.10 46.70 -13.47
C LYS A 77 -17.44 47.47 -14.76
N LYS A 78 -18.66 48.02 -14.73
CA LYS A 78 -19.21 49.03 -15.65
C LYS A 78 -18.24 50.19 -15.86
#